data_AF-A0A535F5I6-F1
#
_entry.id   AF-A0A535F5I6-F1
#
_cell.length_a   1.000
_cell.length_b   1.000
_cell.length_c   1.000
_cell.angle_alpha   90.00
_cell.angle_beta   90.00
_cell.angle_gamma   90.00
#
_symmetry.space_group_name_H-M   'P 1'
#
loop_
_entity.id
_entity.type
_entity.pdbx_description
1 polymer ?
#
loop_
_entity_poly.entity_id
_entity_poly.type
_entity_poly.pdbx_seq_one_letter_code
_entity_poly.pdbx_strand_id
1 'polypeptide(L)'
;MTPPVISPTGGWIGTTIFVLLFLAALILFGLRVGELITRIGEFFLVVLGQSGVLRDPIPGIAHFFTFWGFIVIQFGLLNLILGAFNGTLPLLGDNHTFAIVLDAFIVFVFIALLLFAFRRAVLRPRQLSSFLHGPWDGYIILGLIMAVIVTLALVEGFQYAAYAAAHGVAAANNSGAWTPIGTWLYPLFSGLDANTATILYRAFWWLHIGTVLFFLIYLPRSKHLHLMATPFNVFFRSYGPKGALPLLENIEERDDYGVSKPEQFTWKQLLDGYACTECGRCNTVCPANNTGKPLFPKEIILGVKEALFVQSDEILGVNSLYSRLGVAGVRADKTKEEVEAHHEPMVGGIISNDALWACTTCRACMEICPVSIEHVPKIVDMRRHLVMEESDFPSEVTSLFNNIERNANPWEISNDKRAEWAADLGVPLMSENPDADVLYWVGCMGSFDRRNQKVATAVAKVLLAAGVNFAILGPEESCTGDPARRIGNEYLWQMMAQQNIEVLDGYGFNTSANHNGSGHNGHSHGSTSVAAKHRTIITACPHCFNTIGNE
;
A
#
# COMPACT_ATOMS: atom_id res chain seq x y z
N MET A 1 -41.84 29.87 -28.17
CA MET A 1 -41.68 28.42 -28.02
C MET A 1 -40.19 28.13 -28.06
N THR A 2 -39.58 28.09 -26.89
CA THR A 2 -38.17 27.70 -26.71
C THR A 2 -38.09 26.18 -26.68
N PRO A 3 -37.27 25.54 -27.53
CA PRO A 3 -37.02 24.12 -27.41
C PRO A 3 -36.31 23.82 -26.09
N PRO A 4 -36.56 22.66 -25.46
CA PRO A 4 -35.94 22.29 -24.21
C PRO A 4 -34.44 22.04 -24.42
N VAL A 5 -33.65 22.61 -23.52
CA VAL A 5 -32.21 22.41 -23.41
C VAL A 5 -31.95 20.97 -22.96
N ILE A 6 -31.29 20.19 -23.81
CA ILE A 6 -30.68 18.91 -23.42
C ILE A 6 -29.32 19.25 -22.80
N SER A 7 -29.22 19.08 -21.48
CA SER A 7 -27.97 19.17 -20.72
C SER A 7 -27.09 17.93 -20.98
N PRO A 8 -25.76 18.04 -21.14
CA PRO A 8 -24.87 16.91 -21.43
C PRO A 8 -24.43 16.11 -20.19
N THR A 9 -24.96 16.38 -19.00
CA THR A 9 -24.69 15.58 -17.80
C THR A 9 -26.02 15.04 -17.30
N GLY A 10 -26.22 13.72 -17.42
CA GLY A 10 -27.34 13.05 -16.76
C GLY A 10 -27.42 13.54 -15.32
N GLY A 11 -28.54 14.19 -14.99
CA GLY A 11 -28.69 15.00 -13.77
C GLY A 11 -28.60 14.18 -12.48
N TRP A 12 -29.16 14.70 -11.39
CA TRP A 12 -29.16 14.08 -10.07
C TRP A 12 -29.36 12.56 -10.08
N ILE A 13 -30.19 12.03 -10.99
CA ILE A 13 -30.43 10.59 -11.18
C ILE A 13 -29.18 9.83 -11.64
N GLY A 14 -28.41 10.34 -12.60
CA GLY A 14 -27.17 9.70 -13.08
C GLY A 14 -26.07 9.72 -12.02
N THR A 15 -25.92 10.86 -11.32
CA THR A 15 -25.03 10.96 -10.16
C THR A 15 -25.47 10.06 -9.02
N THR A 16 -26.78 9.96 -8.76
CA THR A 16 -27.35 9.08 -7.73
C THR A 16 -27.16 7.62 -8.09
N ILE A 17 -27.37 7.21 -9.35
CA ILE A 17 -27.12 5.84 -9.80
C ILE A 17 -25.62 5.50 -9.71
N PHE A 18 -24.73 6.41 -10.12
CA PHE A 18 -23.29 6.19 -9.95
C PHE A 18 -22.91 6.09 -8.47
N VAL A 19 -23.41 6.99 -7.62
CA VAL A 19 -23.15 6.95 -6.17
C VAL A 19 -23.76 5.71 -5.54
N LEU A 20 -24.93 5.26 -5.96
CA LEU A 20 -25.57 4.04 -5.45
C LEU A 20 -24.88 2.79 -5.96
N LEU A 21 -24.39 2.74 -7.20
CA LEU A 21 -23.59 1.63 -7.72
C LEU A 21 -22.20 1.62 -7.11
N PHE A 22 -21.62 2.79 -6.86
CA PHE A 22 -20.37 2.96 -6.13
C PHE A 22 -20.54 2.52 -4.68
N LEU A 23 -21.57 2.98 -3.97
CA LEU A 23 -21.91 2.54 -2.60
C LEU A 23 -22.30 1.06 -2.54
N ALA A 24 -23.03 0.55 -3.53
CA ALA A 24 -23.36 -0.87 -3.62
C ALA A 24 -22.12 -1.70 -3.91
N ALA A 25 -21.20 -1.26 -4.78
CA ALA A 25 -19.89 -1.88 -4.93
C ALA A 25 -19.08 -1.75 -3.61
N LEU A 26 -19.18 -0.62 -2.91
CA LEU A 26 -18.51 -0.43 -1.63
C LEU A 26 -19.03 -1.40 -0.55
N ILE A 27 -20.31 -1.79 -0.62
CA ILE A 27 -20.96 -2.71 0.33
C ILE A 27 -20.80 -4.17 -0.10
N LEU A 28 -20.95 -4.47 -1.39
CA LEU A 28 -20.92 -5.83 -1.95
C LEU A 28 -19.51 -6.44 -2.00
N PHE A 29 -18.45 -5.63 -2.12
CA PHE A 29 -17.06 -6.11 -2.15
C PHE A 29 -16.40 -6.20 -0.77
N GLY A 30 -17.18 -6.26 0.31
CA GLY A 30 -16.66 -6.49 1.67
C GLY A 30 -15.60 -5.47 2.07
N LEU A 31 -15.83 -4.19 1.76
CA LEU A 31 -14.82 -3.17 2.04
C LEU A 31 -14.58 -3.04 3.54
N ARG A 32 -13.32 -2.78 3.87
CA ARG A 32 -12.87 -2.54 5.24
C ARG A 32 -13.43 -1.18 5.73
N VAL A 33 -14.69 -1.14 6.19
CA VAL A 33 -15.36 0.10 6.65
C VAL A 33 -15.22 0.34 8.17
N GLY A 34 -14.71 -0.64 8.93
CA GLY A 34 -14.41 -0.45 10.36
C GLY A 34 -13.41 0.68 10.60
N GLU A 35 -13.52 1.40 11.72
CA GLU A 35 -12.70 2.57 12.06
C GLU A 35 -12.81 3.77 11.09
N LEU A 36 -14.02 4.07 10.62
CA LEU A 36 -14.26 5.14 9.64
C LEU A 36 -13.65 6.50 10.01
N ILE A 37 -13.75 6.92 11.28
CA ILE A 37 -13.19 8.21 11.74
C ILE A 37 -11.66 8.21 11.58
N THR A 38 -10.99 7.13 11.98
CA THR A 38 -9.55 6.97 11.84
C THR A 38 -9.15 7.01 10.37
N ARG A 39 -9.86 6.28 9.50
CA ARG A 39 -9.61 6.27 8.05
C ARG A 39 -9.76 7.64 7.40
N ILE A 40 -10.78 8.40 7.78
CA ILE A 40 -10.98 9.76 7.30
C ILE A 40 -9.83 10.65 7.78
N GLY A 41 -9.51 10.62 9.08
CA GLY A 41 -8.39 11.39 9.63
C GLY A 41 -7.07 11.12 8.93
N GLU A 42 -6.78 9.86 8.64
CA GLU A 42 -5.60 9.47 7.90
C GLU A 42 -5.63 9.80 6.42
N PHE A 43 -6.79 9.74 5.77
CA PHE A 43 -6.93 10.23 4.41
C PHE A 43 -6.46 11.70 4.35
N PHE A 44 -6.96 12.54 5.24
CA PHE A 44 -6.54 13.94 5.31
C PHE A 44 -5.05 14.08 5.65
N LEU A 45 -4.54 13.32 6.62
CA LEU A 45 -3.16 13.45 7.08
C LEU A 45 -2.12 12.88 6.10
N VAL A 46 -2.40 11.74 5.47
CA VAL A 46 -1.47 11.01 4.60
C VAL A 46 -1.64 11.43 3.14
N VAL A 47 -2.87 11.57 2.64
CA VAL A 47 -3.14 11.89 1.23
C VAL A 47 -3.05 13.40 0.99
N LEU A 48 -3.81 14.22 1.73
CA LEU A 48 -3.79 15.67 1.54
C LEU A 48 -2.62 16.35 2.27
N GLY A 49 -2.31 15.89 3.48
CA GLY A 49 -1.20 16.36 4.30
C GLY A 49 0.16 15.80 3.88
N GLN A 50 0.20 14.77 3.01
CA GLN A 50 1.42 14.18 2.45
C GLN A 50 2.43 13.71 3.52
N SER A 51 1.98 13.40 4.74
CA SER A 51 2.86 13.13 5.89
C SER A 51 3.86 11.99 5.64
N GLY A 52 3.46 10.95 4.91
CA GLY A 52 4.32 9.85 4.53
C GLY A 52 5.42 10.26 3.52
N VAL A 53 5.08 11.11 2.55
CA VAL A 53 6.01 11.57 1.51
C VAL A 53 7.01 12.59 2.07
N LEU A 54 6.55 13.46 2.97
CA LEU A 54 7.37 14.48 3.65
C LEU A 54 8.47 13.90 4.57
N ARG A 55 8.46 12.59 4.86
CA ARG A 55 9.54 11.91 5.60
C ARG A 55 10.90 11.95 4.88
N ASP A 56 10.94 12.20 3.55
CA ASP A 56 12.19 12.57 2.83
C ASP A 56 12.04 14.04 2.41
N PRO A 57 12.63 15.00 3.14
CA PRO A 57 12.28 16.42 3.02
C PRO A 57 12.46 17.00 1.62
N ILE A 58 13.57 16.68 0.94
CA ILE A 58 13.92 17.30 -0.35
C ILE A 58 12.92 16.93 -1.45
N PRO A 59 12.74 15.65 -1.83
CA PRO A 59 11.75 15.27 -2.83
C PRO A 59 10.33 15.39 -2.27
N GLY A 60 10.15 15.33 -0.95
CA GLY A 60 8.85 15.40 -0.31
C GLY A 60 8.22 16.79 -0.42
N ILE A 61 8.99 17.85 -0.19
CA ILE A 61 8.53 19.24 -0.39
C ILE A 61 8.25 19.51 -1.87
N ALA A 62 9.13 19.07 -2.77
CA ALA A 62 8.90 19.18 -4.21
C ALA A 62 7.60 18.46 -4.63
N HIS A 63 7.35 17.26 -4.08
CA HIS A 63 6.13 16.50 -4.35
C HIS A 63 4.90 17.19 -3.76
N PHE A 64 5.00 17.75 -2.55
CA PHE A 64 3.92 18.49 -1.92
C PHE A 64 3.42 19.64 -2.79
N PHE A 65 4.33 20.47 -3.31
CA PHE A 65 3.97 21.57 -4.22
C PHE A 65 3.47 21.07 -5.57
N THR A 66 4.01 19.96 -6.08
CA THR A 66 3.48 19.34 -7.31
C THR A 66 2.04 18.84 -7.12
N PHE A 67 1.78 18.13 -6.03
CA PHE A 67 0.45 17.60 -5.69
C PHE A 67 -0.60 18.71 -5.52
N TRP A 68 -0.33 19.70 -4.66
CA TRP A 68 -1.25 20.82 -4.47
C TRP A 68 -1.34 21.72 -5.71
N GLY A 69 -0.24 21.84 -6.46
CA GLY A 69 -0.22 22.50 -7.76
C GLY A 69 -1.21 21.88 -8.74
N PHE A 70 -1.25 20.55 -8.87
CA PHE A 70 -2.24 19.86 -9.71
C PHE A 70 -3.68 20.16 -9.28
N ILE A 71 -3.96 20.21 -7.97
CA ILE A 71 -5.31 20.52 -7.46
C ILE A 71 -5.70 21.98 -7.77
N VAL A 72 -4.80 22.93 -7.50
CA VAL A 72 -5.08 24.37 -7.67
C VAL A 72 -5.14 24.75 -9.16
N ILE A 73 -4.17 24.30 -9.96
CA ILE A 73 -4.09 24.59 -11.40
C ILE A 73 -5.29 23.98 -12.15
N GLN A 74 -5.91 22.91 -11.64
CA GLN A 74 -7.12 22.33 -12.26
C GLN A 74 -8.28 23.33 -12.34
N PHE A 75 -8.43 24.25 -11.38
CA PHE A 75 -9.42 25.32 -11.44
C PHE A 75 -9.08 26.35 -12.54
N GLY A 76 -7.79 26.61 -12.76
CA GLY A 76 -7.29 27.41 -13.88
C GLY A 76 -7.58 26.77 -15.23
N LEU A 77 -7.31 25.47 -15.36
CA LEU A 77 -7.65 24.70 -16.55
C LEU A 77 -9.15 24.70 -16.83
N LEU A 78 -10.00 24.58 -15.80
CA LEU A 78 -11.45 24.72 -15.96
C LEU A 78 -11.83 26.11 -16.49
N ASN A 79 -11.24 27.17 -15.94
CA ASN A 79 -11.48 28.53 -16.43
C ASN A 79 -11.01 28.70 -17.89
N LEU A 80 -9.85 28.12 -18.24
CA LEU A 80 -9.29 28.14 -19.58
C LEU A 80 -10.18 27.43 -20.62
N ILE A 81 -10.78 26.29 -20.24
CA ILE A 81 -11.74 25.54 -21.06
C ILE A 81 -13.03 26.34 -21.21
N LEU A 82 -13.58 26.90 -20.12
CA LEU A 82 -14.80 27.71 -20.18
C LEU A 82 -14.61 28.96 -21.05
N GLY A 83 -13.42 29.58 -21.02
CA GLY A 83 -13.09 30.73 -21.86
C GLY A 83 -13.21 30.44 -23.36
N ALA A 84 -12.99 29.20 -23.79
CA ALA A 84 -13.22 28.80 -25.19
C ALA A 84 -14.70 28.82 -25.60
N PHE A 85 -15.62 28.77 -24.63
CA PHE A 85 -17.06 28.86 -24.82
C PHE A 85 -17.62 30.21 -24.36
N ASN A 86 -16.78 31.26 -24.27
CA ASN A 86 -17.13 32.58 -23.73
C ASN A 86 -17.68 32.54 -22.29
N GLY A 87 -17.31 31.53 -21.51
CA GLY A 87 -17.64 31.40 -20.10
C GLY A 87 -16.45 31.72 -19.21
N THR A 88 -16.71 32.09 -17.95
CA THR A 88 -15.69 32.19 -16.91
C THR A 88 -16.18 31.44 -15.69
N LEU A 89 -15.26 30.93 -14.88
CA LEU A 89 -15.64 30.29 -13.62
C LEU A 89 -16.15 31.38 -12.66
N PRO A 90 -17.40 31.31 -12.17
CA PRO A 90 -17.93 32.34 -11.28
C PRO A 90 -17.02 32.56 -10.08
N LEU A 91 -16.78 33.82 -9.69
CA LEU A 91 -15.95 34.27 -8.56
C LEU A 91 -14.42 34.03 -8.68
N LEU A 92 -13.98 33.16 -9.58
CA LEU A 92 -12.57 32.78 -9.72
C LEU A 92 -11.94 33.28 -11.01
N GLY A 93 -12.67 33.30 -12.13
CA GLY A 93 -12.12 33.51 -13.47
C GLY A 93 -11.45 34.88 -13.69
N ASP A 94 -12.02 35.96 -13.15
CA ASP A 94 -11.49 37.32 -13.27
C ASP A 94 -10.86 37.82 -11.95
N ASN A 95 -10.65 36.92 -10.98
CA ASN A 95 -10.18 37.29 -9.66
C ASN A 95 -8.65 37.34 -9.63
N HIS A 96 -8.09 38.56 -9.51
CA HIS A 96 -6.64 38.77 -9.45
C HIS A 96 -5.96 38.03 -8.28
N THR A 97 -6.67 37.83 -7.16
CA THR A 97 -6.13 37.06 -6.02
C THR A 97 -5.96 35.60 -6.40
N PHE A 98 -6.93 35.04 -7.11
CA PHE A 98 -6.85 33.67 -7.60
C PHE A 98 -5.73 33.52 -8.65
N ALA A 99 -5.59 34.49 -9.56
CA ALA A 99 -4.47 34.52 -10.52
C ALA A 99 -3.10 34.53 -9.80
N ILE A 100 -2.93 35.34 -8.74
CA ILE A 100 -1.69 35.34 -7.96
C ILE A 100 -1.40 33.98 -7.33
N VAL A 101 -2.42 33.34 -6.75
CA VAL A 101 -2.27 32.00 -6.14
C VAL A 101 -1.90 30.97 -7.19
N LEU A 102 -2.61 30.96 -8.32
CA LEU A 102 -2.37 30.05 -9.43
C LEU A 102 -0.93 30.18 -9.95
N ASP A 103 -0.48 31.41 -10.23
CA ASP A 103 0.87 31.69 -10.74
C ASP A 103 1.96 31.32 -9.73
N ALA A 104 1.71 31.52 -8.44
CA ALA A 104 2.64 31.06 -7.40
C ALA A 104 2.80 29.54 -7.46
N PHE A 105 1.71 28.78 -7.64
CA PHE A 105 1.78 27.33 -7.82
C PHE A 105 2.46 26.93 -9.14
N ILE A 106 2.25 27.64 -10.25
CA ILE A 106 2.99 27.40 -11.51
C ILE A 106 4.50 27.49 -11.26
N VAL A 107 4.95 28.54 -10.55
CA VAL A 107 6.38 28.72 -10.23
C VAL A 107 6.89 27.62 -9.29
N PHE A 108 6.15 27.29 -8.22
CA PHE A 108 6.58 26.23 -7.30
C PHE A 108 6.64 24.86 -7.97
N VAL A 109 5.66 24.53 -8.82
CA VAL A 109 5.68 23.29 -9.60
C VAL A 109 6.85 23.31 -10.56
N PHE A 110 7.10 24.40 -11.28
CA PHE A 110 8.25 24.50 -12.19
C PHE A 110 9.58 24.21 -11.48
N ILE A 111 9.81 24.81 -10.30
CA ILE A 111 11.01 24.56 -9.49
C ILE A 111 11.06 23.09 -9.03
N ALA A 112 9.93 22.52 -8.59
CA ALA A 112 9.86 21.11 -8.19
C ALA A 112 10.21 20.17 -9.36
N LEU A 113 9.76 20.46 -10.57
CA LEU A 113 10.08 19.67 -11.77
C LEU A 113 11.57 19.76 -12.13
N LEU A 114 12.20 20.93 -11.98
CA LEU A 114 13.66 21.07 -12.16
C LEU A 114 14.42 20.21 -11.14
N LEU A 115 13.96 20.19 -9.88
CA LEU A 115 14.54 19.34 -8.84
C LEU A 115 14.38 17.85 -9.18
N PHE A 116 13.20 17.43 -9.63
CA PHE A 116 12.97 16.04 -10.05
C PHE A 116 13.81 15.67 -11.29
N ALA A 117 13.94 16.57 -12.26
CA ALA A 117 14.80 16.41 -13.42
C ALA A 117 16.25 16.21 -13.00
N PHE A 118 16.76 17.09 -12.14
CA PHE A 118 18.12 17.00 -11.60
C PHE A 118 18.36 15.69 -10.84
N ARG A 119 17.44 15.33 -9.92
CA ARG A 119 17.55 14.08 -9.14
C ARG A 119 17.55 12.84 -10.04
N ARG A 120 16.77 12.85 -11.13
CA ARG A 120 16.64 11.71 -12.05
C ARG A 120 17.79 11.64 -13.07
N ALA A 121 18.20 12.77 -13.65
CA ALA A 121 19.21 12.82 -14.70
C ALA A 121 20.65 12.82 -14.17
N VAL A 122 20.90 13.51 -13.04
CA VAL A 122 22.24 13.72 -12.47
C VAL A 122 22.50 12.81 -11.28
N LEU A 123 21.69 12.89 -10.21
CA LEU A 123 21.96 12.13 -8.97
C LEU A 123 21.74 10.61 -9.13
N ARG A 124 20.80 10.20 -9.99
CA ARG A 124 20.46 8.80 -10.31
C ARG A 124 20.42 7.85 -9.09
N PRO A 125 19.59 8.12 -8.05
CA PRO A 125 19.51 7.23 -6.89
C PRO A 125 19.13 5.79 -7.28
N ARG A 126 19.88 4.79 -6.78
CA ARG A 126 19.62 3.36 -7.04
C ARG A 126 18.19 2.92 -6.70
N GLN A 127 17.57 3.50 -5.68
CA GLN A 127 16.21 3.12 -5.29
C GLN A 127 15.15 3.41 -6.38
N LEU A 128 15.44 4.33 -7.31
CA LEU A 128 14.55 4.70 -8.42
C LEU A 128 14.68 3.79 -9.65
N SER A 129 15.73 2.95 -9.73
CA SER A 129 15.83 1.95 -10.80
C SER A 129 14.93 0.75 -10.50
N SER A 130 14.28 0.20 -11.53
CA SER A 130 13.53 -1.05 -11.48
C SER A 130 14.00 -1.95 -12.61
N PHE A 131 13.93 -3.27 -12.39
CA PHE A 131 14.21 -4.26 -13.43
C PHE A 131 12.95 -4.59 -14.24
N LEU A 132 11.75 -4.46 -13.66
CA LEU A 132 10.48 -4.63 -14.37
C LEU A 132 10.10 -3.39 -15.20
N HIS A 133 10.36 -2.19 -14.66
CA HIS A 133 9.97 -0.94 -15.30
C HIS A 133 11.16 -0.08 -15.71
N GLY A 134 11.23 0.23 -17.00
CA GLY A 134 12.25 1.10 -17.57
C GLY A 134 12.23 2.54 -17.01
N PRO A 135 13.32 3.31 -17.24
CA PRO A 135 13.45 4.67 -16.73
C PRO A 135 12.63 5.70 -17.52
N TRP A 136 12.30 5.39 -18.78
CA TRP A 136 11.68 6.30 -19.75
C TRP A 136 10.35 6.87 -19.30
N ASP A 137 9.51 6.04 -18.69
CA ASP A 137 8.19 6.48 -18.23
C ASP A 137 8.27 7.67 -17.24
N GLY A 138 9.29 7.66 -16.37
CA GLY A 138 9.55 8.79 -15.46
C GLY A 138 9.99 10.07 -16.17
N TYR A 139 10.71 9.97 -17.30
CA TYR A 139 11.10 11.12 -18.11
C TYR A 139 9.94 11.64 -18.97
N ILE A 140 9.12 10.74 -19.53
CA ILE A 140 7.93 11.09 -20.30
C ILE A 140 6.97 11.89 -19.42
N ILE A 141 6.62 11.36 -18.24
CA ILE A 141 5.72 12.08 -17.34
C ILE A 141 6.32 13.42 -16.92
N LEU A 142 7.60 13.46 -16.52
CA LEU A 142 8.24 14.71 -16.15
C LEU A 142 8.20 15.74 -17.29
N GLY A 143 8.43 15.30 -18.53
CA GLY A 143 8.34 16.14 -19.73
C GLY A 143 6.92 16.63 -20.01
N LEU A 144 5.91 15.77 -19.85
CA LEU A 144 4.50 16.14 -20.02
C LEU A 144 4.05 17.18 -18.99
N ILE A 145 4.40 17.00 -17.71
CA ILE A 145 4.05 17.96 -16.66
C ILE A 145 4.79 19.28 -16.90
N MET A 146 6.07 19.23 -17.30
CA MET A 146 6.82 20.43 -17.69
C MET A 146 6.14 21.14 -18.88
N ALA A 147 5.69 20.39 -19.89
CA ALA A 147 4.98 20.95 -21.03
C ALA A 147 3.65 21.61 -20.60
N VAL A 148 2.87 20.99 -19.71
CA VAL A 148 1.63 21.59 -19.16
C VAL A 148 1.94 22.93 -18.47
N ILE A 149 2.95 22.98 -17.62
CA ILE A 149 3.33 24.20 -16.87
C ILE A 149 3.86 25.31 -17.79
N VAL A 150 4.75 24.97 -18.73
CA VAL A 150 5.33 25.94 -19.66
C VAL A 150 4.28 26.45 -20.65
N THR A 151 3.44 25.57 -21.19
CA THR A 151 2.39 25.99 -22.12
C THR A 151 1.34 26.86 -21.43
N LEU A 152 1.00 26.60 -20.16
CA LEU A 152 0.10 27.47 -19.39
C LEU A 152 0.67 28.88 -19.20
N ALA A 153 1.94 28.98 -18.79
CA ALA A 153 2.62 30.27 -18.66
C ALA A 153 2.66 31.05 -19.99
N LEU A 154 2.90 30.34 -21.11
CA LEU A 154 2.91 30.96 -22.44
C LEU A 154 1.50 31.39 -22.90
N VAL A 155 0.46 30.62 -22.57
CA VAL A 155 -0.93 31.03 -22.81
C VAL A 155 -1.20 32.37 -22.13
N GLU A 156 -0.85 32.52 -20.85
CA GLU A 156 -1.03 33.78 -20.11
C GLU A 156 -0.21 34.93 -20.70
N GLY A 157 1.06 34.67 -21.04
CA GLY A 157 1.94 35.67 -21.67
C GLY A 157 1.42 36.19 -23.00
N PHE A 158 0.95 35.30 -23.88
CA PHE A 158 0.38 35.70 -25.17
C PHE A 158 -1.01 36.33 -25.02
N GLN A 159 -1.82 35.89 -24.05
CA GLN A 159 -3.11 36.53 -23.75
C GLN A 159 -2.92 37.98 -23.31
N TYR A 160 -1.98 38.21 -22.38
CA TYR A 160 -1.64 39.56 -21.92
C TYR A 160 -1.06 40.40 -23.06
N ALA A 161 -0.12 39.85 -23.85
CA ALA A 161 0.48 40.55 -24.98
C ALA A 161 -0.55 40.95 -26.05
N ALA A 162 -1.49 40.05 -26.38
CA ALA A 162 -2.57 40.32 -27.32
C ALA A 162 -3.48 41.45 -26.82
N TYR A 163 -3.85 41.44 -25.54
CA TYR A 163 -4.69 42.48 -24.96
C TYR A 163 -3.96 43.83 -24.90
N ALA A 164 -2.70 43.83 -24.45
CA ALA A 164 -1.87 45.03 -24.35
C ALA A 164 -1.59 45.66 -25.72
N ALA A 165 -1.36 44.85 -26.75
CA ALA A 165 -1.17 45.35 -28.12
C ALA A 165 -2.46 45.97 -28.71
N ALA A 166 -3.64 45.50 -28.31
CA ALA A 166 -4.92 46.01 -28.80
C ALA A 166 -5.45 47.23 -28.01
N HIS A 167 -5.22 47.28 -26.70
CA HIS A 167 -5.87 48.26 -25.80
C HIS A 167 -4.89 49.08 -24.96
N GLY A 168 -3.59 48.80 -25.06
CA GLY A 168 -2.55 49.40 -24.25
C GLY A 168 -2.32 48.68 -22.92
N VAL A 169 -1.10 48.81 -22.39
CA VAL A 169 -0.64 48.16 -21.15
C VAL A 169 -1.50 48.53 -19.93
N ALA A 170 -1.91 49.80 -19.83
CA ALA A 170 -2.75 50.26 -18.72
C ALA A 170 -4.12 49.57 -18.68
N ALA A 171 -4.72 49.33 -19.85
CA ALA A 171 -5.97 48.58 -19.94
C ALA A 171 -5.75 47.09 -19.63
N ALA A 172 -4.64 46.51 -20.11
CA ALA A 172 -4.29 45.13 -19.84
C ALA A 172 -4.15 44.83 -18.34
N ASN A 173 -3.54 45.74 -17.57
CA ASN A 173 -3.39 45.61 -16.11
C ASN A 173 -4.70 45.61 -15.32
N ASN A 174 -5.80 46.06 -15.92
CA ASN A 174 -7.12 46.13 -15.29
C ASN A 174 -8.13 45.17 -15.95
N SER A 175 -7.63 44.19 -16.70
CA SER A 175 -8.45 43.23 -17.45
C SER A 175 -8.27 41.81 -16.93
N GLY A 176 -9.20 40.92 -17.27
CA GLY A 176 -9.08 39.48 -17.01
C GLY A 176 -7.92 38.79 -17.77
N ALA A 177 -7.17 39.51 -18.59
CA ALA A 177 -5.92 39.02 -19.19
C ALA A 177 -4.70 39.20 -18.27
N TRP A 178 -4.85 39.90 -17.13
CA TRP A 178 -3.75 40.11 -16.20
C TRP A 178 -3.49 38.87 -15.33
N THR A 179 -2.25 38.38 -15.38
CA THR A 179 -1.67 37.46 -14.41
C THR A 179 -0.21 37.88 -14.12
N PRO A 180 0.32 37.64 -12.91
CA PRO A 180 1.73 37.89 -12.62
C PRO A 180 2.72 37.33 -13.67
N ILE A 181 2.57 36.07 -14.08
CA ILE A 181 3.40 35.41 -15.08
C ILE A 181 3.18 36.02 -16.46
N GLY A 182 1.93 36.29 -16.84
CA GLY A 182 1.61 36.93 -18.11
C GLY A 182 2.28 38.30 -18.26
N THR A 183 2.24 39.12 -17.20
CA THR A 183 2.93 40.41 -17.17
C THR A 183 4.45 40.27 -17.11
N TRP A 184 4.97 39.25 -16.42
CA TRP A 184 6.40 38.98 -16.35
C TRP A 184 6.99 38.52 -17.71
N LEU A 185 6.23 37.75 -18.48
CA LEU A 185 6.61 37.28 -19.81
C LEU A 185 6.41 38.35 -20.90
N TYR A 186 5.53 39.33 -20.68
CA TYR A 186 5.20 40.37 -21.66
C TYR A 186 6.40 41.03 -22.36
N PRO A 187 7.53 41.38 -21.69
CA PRO A 187 8.67 41.99 -22.38
C PRO A 187 9.28 41.12 -23.50
N LEU A 188 9.08 39.79 -23.45
CA LEU A 188 9.51 38.88 -24.51
C LEU A 188 8.61 38.97 -25.76
N PHE A 189 7.39 39.51 -25.61
CA PHE A 189 6.34 39.52 -26.62
C PHE A 189 5.87 40.93 -27.00
N SER A 190 6.40 41.97 -26.38
CA SER A 190 5.93 43.36 -26.53
C SER A 190 6.10 43.94 -27.94
N GLY A 191 6.93 43.32 -28.78
CA GLY A 191 7.11 43.70 -30.18
C GLY A 191 6.10 43.07 -31.15
N LEU A 192 5.22 42.19 -30.68
CA LEU A 192 4.20 41.54 -31.51
C LEU A 192 2.99 42.45 -31.70
N ASP A 193 2.43 42.47 -32.91
CA ASP A 193 1.13 43.08 -33.14
C ASP A 193 0.00 42.22 -32.53
N ALA A 194 -1.17 42.84 -32.31
CA ALA A 194 -2.30 42.18 -31.65
C ALA A 194 -2.79 40.92 -32.37
N ASN A 195 -2.73 40.88 -33.71
CA ASN A 195 -3.18 39.73 -34.48
C ASN A 195 -2.20 38.56 -34.31
N THR A 196 -0.89 38.82 -34.45
CA THR A 196 0.15 37.82 -34.23
C THR A 196 0.12 37.24 -32.81
N ALA A 197 0.01 38.10 -31.80
CA ALA A 197 -0.08 37.68 -30.40
C ALA A 197 -1.35 36.83 -30.14
N THR A 198 -2.49 37.18 -30.77
CA THR A 198 -3.73 36.39 -30.68
C THR A 198 -3.59 35.01 -31.33
N ILE A 199 -2.92 34.92 -32.48
CA ILE A 199 -2.67 33.63 -33.15
C ILE A 199 -1.81 32.73 -32.26
N LEU A 200 -0.73 33.28 -31.68
CA LEU A 200 0.15 32.55 -30.78
C LEU A 200 -0.57 32.12 -29.49
N TYR A 201 -1.37 32.99 -28.89
CA TYR A 201 -2.25 32.64 -27.77
C TYR A 201 -3.11 31.41 -28.09
N ARG A 202 -3.81 31.41 -29.23
CA ARG A 202 -4.65 30.28 -29.66
C ARG A 202 -3.84 29.01 -29.94
N ALA A 203 -2.65 29.14 -30.53
CA ALA A 203 -1.78 28.00 -30.79
C ALA A 203 -1.31 27.35 -29.49
N PHE A 204 -0.85 28.14 -28.51
CA PHE A 204 -0.43 27.62 -27.21
C PHE A 204 -1.60 27.12 -26.36
N TRP A 205 -2.80 27.70 -26.52
CA TRP A 205 -4.03 27.18 -25.92
C TRP A 205 -4.30 25.75 -26.41
N TRP A 206 -4.28 25.52 -27.74
CA TRP A 206 -4.48 24.18 -28.31
C TRP A 206 -3.36 23.21 -27.93
N LEU A 207 -2.11 23.68 -27.89
CA LEU A 207 -0.98 22.87 -27.45
C LEU A 207 -1.13 22.45 -25.99
N HIS A 208 -1.55 23.36 -25.11
CA HIS A 208 -1.81 23.07 -23.70
C HIS A 208 -2.92 22.03 -23.55
N ILE A 209 -4.08 22.27 -24.17
CA ILE A 209 -5.22 21.34 -24.11
C ILE A 209 -4.86 19.97 -24.70
N GLY A 210 -4.17 19.94 -25.85
CA GLY A 210 -3.69 18.71 -26.46
C GLY A 210 -2.72 17.94 -25.54
N THR A 211 -1.83 18.65 -24.86
CA THR A 211 -0.89 18.05 -23.88
C THR A 211 -1.65 17.46 -22.69
N VAL A 212 -2.63 18.18 -22.14
CA VAL A 212 -3.46 17.69 -21.03
C VAL A 212 -4.26 16.45 -21.42
N LEU A 213 -4.90 16.46 -22.60
CA LEU A 213 -5.67 15.32 -23.10
C LEU A 213 -4.79 14.10 -23.35
N PHE A 214 -3.61 14.30 -23.94
CA PHE A 214 -2.63 13.23 -24.10
C PHE A 214 -2.17 12.69 -22.74
N PHE A 215 -1.89 13.57 -21.79
CA PHE A 215 -1.48 13.16 -20.45
C PHE A 215 -2.57 12.31 -19.76
N LEU A 216 -3.84 12.70 -19.86
CA LEU A 216 -4.98 11.94 -19.31
C LEU A 216 -5.08 10.51 -19.88
N ILE A 217 -4.83 10.33 -21.17
CA ILE A 217 -4.81 9.01 -21.82
C ILE A 217 -3.61 8.17 -21.37
N TYR A 218 -2.48 8.84 -21.10
CA TYR A 218 -1.24 8.19 -20.67
C TYR A 218 -1.27 7.76 -19.20
N LEU A 219 -1.95 8.52 -18.33
CA LEU A 219 -1.98 8.33 -16.87
C LEU A 219 -2.24 6.87 -16.43
N PRO A 220 -3.29 6.17 -16.91
CA PRO A 220 -3.63 4.83 -16.40
C PRO A 220 -2.57 3.77 -16.66
N ARG A 221 -1.70 3.99 -17.66
CA ARG A 221 -0.68 3.03 -18.11
C ARG A 221 0.72 3.35 -17.60
N SER A 222 0.85 4.35 -16.74
CA SER A 222 2.12 4.92 -16.34
C SER A 222 2.37 4.81 -14.83
N LYS A 223 3.57 5.21 -14.40
CA LYS A 223 3.96 5.41 -13.00
C LYS A 223 3.07 6.41 -12.27
N HIS A 224 2.32 7.26 -12.99
CA HIS A 224 1.40 8.23 -12.40
C HIS A 224 0.00 7.67 -12.06
N LEU A 225 -0.30 6.40 -12.37
CA LEU A 225 -1.53 5.72 -11.95
C LEU A 225 -1.76 5.81 -10.42
N HIS A 226 -0.67 5.91 -9.64
CA HIS A 226 -0.75 6.06 -8.20
C HIS A 226 -1.59 7.28 -7.77
N LEU A 227 -1.72 8.33 -8.59
CA LEU A 227 -2.57 9.49 -8.28
C LEU A 227 -4.02 9.07 -8.05
N MET A 228 -4.52 8.12 -8.84
CA MET A 228 -5.88 7.62 -8.72
C MET A 228 -5.99 6.54 -7.64
N ALA A 229 -5.00 5.67 -7.48
CA ALA A 229 -5.09 4.51 -6.58
C ALA A 229 -4.70 4.82 -5.13
N THR A 230 -3.77 5.74 -4.88
CA THR A 230 -3.24 6.05 -3.54
C THR A 230 -4.33 6.45 -2.53
N PRO A 231 -5.29 7.34 -2.86
CA PRO A 231 -6.30 7.76 -1.89
C PRO A 231 -7.12 6.57 -1.36
N PHE A 232 -7.51 5.67 -2.27
CA PHE A 232 -8.22 4.44 -1.91
C PHE A 232 -7.32 3.45 -1.16
N ASN A 233 -6.05 3.32 -1.56
CA ASN A 233 -5.14 2.38 -0.92
C ASN A 233 -4.87 2.72 0.54
N VAL A 234 -4.66 4.00 0.83
CA VAL A 234 -4.51 4.52 2.19
C VAL A 234 -5.81 4.32 2.97
N PHE A 235 -6.96 4.67 2.38
CA PHE A 235 -8.25 4.55 3.04
C PHE A 235 -8.58 3.09 3.42
N PHE A 236 -8.26 2.12 2.56
CA PHE A 236 -8.56 0.69 2.77
C PHE A 236 -7.42 -0.15 3.37
N ARG A 237 -6.39 0.47 3.93
CA ARG A 237 -5.32 -0.27 4.64
C ARG A 237 -5.88 -1.11 5.81
N SER A 238 -5.16 -2.15 6.21
CA SER A 238 -5.51 -2.93 7.39
C SER A 238 -5.15 -2.17 8.68
N TYR A 239 -6.06 -2.22 9.64
CA TYR A 239 -5.85 -1.76 11.02
C TYR A 239 -5.70 -2.94 11.98
N GLY A 240 -5.69 -4.18 11.46
CA GLY A 240 -5.40 -5.36 12.24
C GLY A 240 -4.00 -5.28 12.86
N PRO A 241 -3.73 -6.10 13.90
CA PRO A 241 -2.47 -6.05 14.61
C PRO A 241 -1.25 -6.21 13.71
N LYS A 242 -0.16 -5.52 14.06
CA LYS A 242 1.04 -5.52 13.23
C LYS A 242 1.74 -6.88 13.29
N GLY A 243 1.64 -7.65 12.21
CA GLY A 243 2.31 -8.95 12.09
C GLY A 243 1.34 -10.11 12.01
N ALA A 244 0.08 -9.90 12.36
CA ALA A 244 -0.98 -10.89 12.19
C ALA A 244 -1.20 -11.23 10.70
N LEU A 245 -1.28 -12.53 10.40
CA LEU A 245 -1.76 -13.04 9.11
C LEU A 245 -3.20 -13.53 9.23
N PRO A 246 -4.01 -13.39 8.17
CA PRO A 246 -5.37 -13.94 8.15
C PRO A 246 -5.32 -15.46 8.30
N LEU A 247 -6.27 -15.99 9.09
CA LEU A 247 -6.50 -17.43 9.22
C LEU A 247 -7.00 -17.98 7.88
N LEU A 248 -6.44 -19.11 7.44
CA LEU A 248 -7.04 -19.93 6.39
C LEU A 248 -8.07 -20.85 7.01
N GLU A 249 -9.34 -20.53 6.78
CA GLU A 249 -10.45 -21.37 7.22
C GLU A 249 -10.60 -22.61 6.33
N ASN A 250 -11.07 -23.71 6.93
CA ASN A 250 -11.41 -24.97 6.26
C ASN A 250 -10.29 -25.53 5.36
N ILE A 251 -9.04 -25.54 5.85
CA ILE A 251 -7.86 -26.01 5.08
C ILE A 251 -8.13 -27.35 4.38
N GLU A 252 -8.83 -28.29 5.01
CA GLU A 252 -9.11 -29.62 4.43
C GLU A 252 -10.02 -29.60 3.20
N GLU A 253 -10.79 -28.53 2.99
CA GLU A 253 -11.77 -28.40 1.90
C GLU A 253 -11.30 -27.44 0.79
N ARG A 254 -10.10 -26.86 0.90
CA ARG A 254 -9.61 -25.86 -0.06
C ARG A 254 -8.90 -26.51 -1.25
N ASP A 255 -9.14 -25.92 -2.43
CA ASP A 255 -8.41 -26.24 -3.66
C ASP A 255 -7.07 -25.50 -3.77
N ASP A 256 -6.94 -24.36 -3.09
CA ASP A 256 -5.74 -23.52 -3.01
C ASP A 256 -5.40 -23.17 -1.55
N TYR A 257 -4.11 -23.20 -1.25
CA TYR A 257 -3.58 -22.84 0.07
C TYR A 257 -2.91 -21.48 0.01
N GLY A 258 -2.17 -21.17 -1.05
CA GLY A 258 -1.46 -19.90 -1.23
C GLY A 258 -1.83 -19.15 -2.51
N VAL A 259 -0.92 -18.27 -2.95
CA VAL A 259 -1.11 -17.45 -4.16
C VAL A 259 -0.01 -17.71 -5.17
N SER A 260 -0.38 -18.28 -6.32
CA SER A 260 0.47 -18.47 -7.50
C SER A 260 0.02 -17.66 -8.71
N LYS A 261 -1.23 -17.15 -8.69
CA LYS A 261 -1.82 -16.35 -9.78
C LYS A 261 -2.51 -15.08 -9.26
N PRO A 262 -2.65 -14.02 -10.09
CA PRO A 262 -3.26 -12.76 -9.70
C PRO A 262 -4.69 -12.87 -9.17
N GLU A 263 -5.50 -13.80 -9.67
CA GLU A 263 -6.92 -13.97 -9.30
C GLU A 263 -7.11 -14.49 -7.88
N GLN A 264 -6.07 -15.12 -7.32
CA GLN A 264 -6.06 -15.62 -5.94
C GLN A 264 -5.76 -14.50 -4.93
N PHE A 265 -5.23 -13.36 -5.39
CA PHE A 265 -5.08 -12.20 -4.50
C PHE A 265 -6.43 -11.55 -4.20
N THR A 266 -6.55 -11.04 -2.98
CA THR A 266 -7.67 -10.15 -2.64
C THR A 266 -7.61 -8.87 -3.46
N TRP A 267 -8.78 -8.25 -3.70
CA TRP A 267 -8.87 -6.95 -4.40
C TRP A 267 -7.95 -5.88 -3.79
N LYS A 268 -7.75 -5.90 -2.45
CA LYS A 268 -6.89 -4.95 -1.74
C LYS A 268 -5.41 -5.21 -2.00
N GLN A 269 -5.01 -6.48 -2.13
CA GLN A 269 -3.64 -6.84 -2.51
C GLN A 269 -3.34 -6.40 -3.94
N LEU A 270 -4.30 -6.48 -4.86
CA LEU A 270 -4.15 -5.96 -6.22
C LEU A 270 -4.13 -4.42 -6.25
N LEU A 271 -4.96 -3.75 -5.44
CA LEU A 271 -4.97 -2.28 -5.31
C LEU A 271 -3.60 -1.72 -4.87
N ASP A 272 -2.88 -2.42 -4.01
CA ASP A 272 -1.51 -2.05 -3.61
C ASP A 272 -0.56 -1.94 -4.81
N GLY A 273 -0.73 -2.81 -5.82
CA GLY A 273 0.03 -2.75 -7.06
C GLY A 273 -0.20 -1.44 -7.80
N TYR A 274 -1.46 -1.02 -7.93
CA TYR A 274 -1.83 0.24 -8.58
C TYR A 274 -1.38 1.49 -7.82
N ALA A 275 -1.34 1.42 -6.49
CA ALA A 275 -0.90 2.51 -5.63
C ALA A 275 0.62 2.67 -5.55
N CYS A 276 1.39 1.67 -5.99
CA CYS A 276 2.85 1.72 -5.94
C CYS A 276 3.40 2.93 -6.72
N THR A 277 4.10 3.80 -5.99
CA THR A 277 4.73 5.02 -6.54
C THR A 277 6.14 4.79 -7.09
N GLU A 278 6.65 3.57 -6.98
CA GLU A 278 8.02 3.19 -7.33
C GLU A 278 9.13 4.02 -6.65
N CYS A 279 8.83 4.66 -5.51
CA CYS A 279 9.79 5.53 -4.81
C CYS A 279 11.01 4.81 -4.23
N GLY A 280 10.92 3.48 -4.04
CA GLY A 280 12.03 2.63 -3.60
C GLY A 280 12.38 2.72 -2.12
N ARG A 281 11.63 3.47 -1.30
CA ARG A 281 11.88 3.56 0.16
C ARG A 281 11.81 2.21 0.87
N CYS A 282 10.93 1.33 0.41
CA CYS A 282 10.84 -0.03 0.94
C CYS A 282 12.10 -0.86 0.67
N ASN A 283 12.84 -0.58 -0.42
CA ASN A 283 14.12 -1.24 -0.70
C ASN A 283 15.23 -0.72 0.24
N THR A 284 15.25 0.57 0.57
CA THR A 284 16.33 1.16 1.37
C THR A 284 16.29 0.74 2.84
N VAL A 285 15.12 0.42 3.37
CA VAL A 285 14.96 -0.07 4.75
C VAL A 285 14.95 -1.60 4.84
N CYS A 286 14.97 -2.31 3.70
CA CYS A 286 14.92 -3.76 3.67
C CYS A 286 16.27 -4.34 4.16
N PRO A 287 16.30 -5.10 5.27
CA PRO A 287 17.54 -5.67 5.77
C PRO A 287 18.17 -6.65 4.78
N ALA A 288 17.34 -7.45 4.09
CA ALA A 288 17.81 -8.40 3.08
C ALA A 288 18.53 -7.69 1.93
N ASN A 289 17.91 -6.65 1.36
CA ASN A 289 18.51 -5.83 0.30
C ASN A 289 19.83 -5.18 0.76
N ASN A 290 19.86 -4.65 1.98
CA ASN A 290 21.04 -3.97 2.52
C ASN A 290 22.22 -4.93 2.79
N THR A 291 21.95 -6.23 2.85
CA THR A 291 22.97 -7.30 2.92
C THR A 291 23.30 -7.94 1.56
N GLY A 292 22.76 -7.41 0.45
CA GLY A 292 23.02 -7.91 -0.90
C GLY A 292 22.17 -9.13 -1.32
N LYS A 293 21.17 -9.52 -0.54
CA LYS A 293 20.21 -10.57 -0.94
C LYS A 293 19.26 -10.07 -2.03
N PRO A 294 18.71 -10.96 -2.88
CA PRO A 294 17.91 -10.58 -4.06
C PRO A 294 16.47 -10.16 -3.73
N LEU A 295 16.22 -9.48 -2.60
CA LEU A 295 14.89 -8.97 -2.24
C LEU A 295 14.80 -7.46 -2.40
N PHE A 296 14.02 -7.04 -3.39
CA PHE A 296 13.60 -5.65 -3.58
C PHE A 296 12.08 -5.57 -3.35
N PRO A 297 11.59 -5.19 -2.15
CA PRO A 297 10.16 -5.17 -1.86
C PRO A 297 9.31 -4.40 -2.88
N LYS A 298 9.84 -3.31 -3.44
CA LYS A 298 9.19 -2.57 -4.53
C LYS A 298 8.86 -3.48 -5.72
N GLU A 299 9.78 -4.35 -6.09
CA GLU A 299 9.70 -5.18 -7.29
C GLU A 299 8.76 -6.36 -7.08
N ILE A 300 8.58 -6.83 -5.85
CA ILE A 300 7.51 -7.78 -5.52
C ILE A 300 6.13 -7.18 -5.85
N ILE A 301 5.90 -5.93 -5.42
CA ILE A 301 4.62 -5.25 -5.67
C ILE A 301 4.42 -4.96 -7.16
N LEU A 302 5.49 -4.56 -7.86
CA LEU A 302 5.45 -4.38 -9.30
C LEU A 302 5.23 -5.70 -10.04
N GLY A 303 5.82 -6.80 -9.57
CA GLY A 303 5.63 -8.13 -10.14
C GLY A 303 4.18 -8.60 -10.05
N VAL A 304 3.52 -8.36 -8.91
CA VAL A 304 2.07 -8.63 -8.76
C VAL A 304 1.25 -7.78 -9.73
N LYS A 305 1.57 -6.49 -9.86
CA LYS A 305 0.91 -5.59 -10.82
C LYS A 305 1.11 -6.05 -12.27
N GLU A 306 2.33 -6.46 -12.61
CA GLU A 306 2.68 -6.89 -13.95
C GLU A 306 1.98 -8.21 -14.30
N ALA A 307 2.00 -9.19 -13.40
CA ALA A 307 1.27 -10.43 -13.59
C ALA A 307 -0.24 -10.19 -13.80
N LEU A 308 -0.84 -9.28 -13.02
CA LEU A 308 -2.25 -8.88 -13.20
C LEU A 308 -2.50 -8.25 -14.58
N PHE A 309 -1.59 -7.42 -15.08
CA PHE A 309 -1.74 -6.78 -16.38
C PHE A 309 -1.54 -7.72 -17.55
N VAL A 310 -0.55 -8.61 -17.45
CA VAL A 310 -0.31 -9.66 -18.45
C VAL A 310 -1.52 -10.60 -18.55
N GLN A 311 -2.10 -11.00 -17.42
CA GLN A 311 -3.23 -11.92 -17.41
C GLN A 311 -4.60 -11.23 -17.55
N SER A 312 -4.62 -9.90 -17.71
CA SER A 312 -5.86 -9.12 -17.70
C SER A 312 -6.86 -9.51 -18.79
N ASP A 313 -6.38 -9.93 -19.98
CA ASP A 313 -7.24 -10.37 -21.08
C ASP A 313 -7.89 -11.74 -20.82
N GLU A 314 -7.16 -12.65 -20.18
CA GLU A 314 -7.68 -13.95 -19.77
C GLU A 314 -8.71 -13.78 -18.65
N ILE A 315 -8.37 -13.00 -17.62
CA ILE A 315 -9.24 -12.71 -16.47
C ILE A 315 -10.55 -12.04 -16.88
N LEU A 316 -10.47 -11.00 -17.71
CA LEU A 316 -11.65 -10.23 -18.11
C LEU A 316 -12.44 -10.93 -19.21
N GLY A 317 -11.88 -11.96 -19.85
CA GLY A 317 -12.45 -12.66 -20.99
C GLY A 317 -12.36 -11.83 -22.27
N VAL A 318 -11.77 -12.42 -23.30
CA VAL A 318 -11.46 -11.81 -24.60
C VAL A 318 -12.67 -11.14 -25.28
N ASN A 319 -13.90 -11.58 -24.97
CA ASN A 319 -15.15 -11.06 -25.55
C ASN A 319 -15.96 -10.14 -24.63
N SER A 320 -15.44 -9.78 -23.45
CA SER A 320 -16.18 -8.97 -22.48
C SER A 320 -16.39 -7.53 -22.92
N LEU A 321 -17.32 -6.84 -22.24
CA LEU A 321 -17.53 -5.40 -22.41
C LEU A 321 -16.22 -4.61 -22.18
N TYR A 322 -15.38 -5.07 -21.25
CA TYR A 322 -14.10 -4.43 -20.94
C TYR A 322 -13.07 -4.57 -22.06
N SER A 323 -13.01 -5.74 -22.71
CA SER A 323 -12.21 -5.95 -23.92
C SER A 323 -12.71 -5.07 -25.08
N ARG A 324 -14.03 -5.01 -25.30
CA ARG A 324 -14.63 -4.16 -26.34
C ARG A 324 -14.43 -2.65 -26.13
N LEU A 325 -14.30 -2.23 -24.88
CA LEU A 325 -14.02 -0.84 -24.51
C LEU A 325 -12.51 -0.51 -24.52
N GLY A 326 -11.63 -1.47 -24.88
CA GLY A 326 -10.18 -1.28 -24.90
C GLY A 326 -9.57 -1.08 -23.50
N VAL A 327 -10.27 -1.60 -22.47
CA VAL A 327 -9.85 -1.57 -21.06
C VAL A 327 -9.09 -2.85 -20.69
N ALA A 328 -9.37 -3.98 -21.33
CA ALA A 328 -8.55 -5.19 -21.28
C ALA A 328 -7.38 -5.09 -22.28
N GLY A 329 -6.24 -5.73 -22.01
CA GLY A 329 -5.12 -5.83 -22.97
C GLY A 329 -4.20 -4.62 -22.96
N VAL A 330 -3.89 -4.10 -21.77
CA VAL A 330 -3.14 -2.84 -21.57
C VAL A 330 -1.60 -3.04 -21.53
N ARG A 331 -1.12 -4.22 -21.91
CA ARG A 331 0.09 -4.34 -22.72
C ARG A 331 -0.35 -5.00 -24.03
N ALA A 332 -0.28 -4.23 -25.11
CA ALA A 332 -0.45 -4.82 -26.43
C ALA A 332 0.81 -5.66 -26.66
N ASP A 333 0.72 -6.96 -26.41
CA ASP A 333 1.73 -7.91 -26.90
C ASP A 333 1.67 -7.82 -28.42
N LYS A 334 2.71 -7.23 -29.01
CA LYS A 334 2.78 -6.91 -30.45
C LYS A 334 3.29 -8.10 -31.25
N THR A 335 3.92 -9.09 -30.62
CA THR A 335 4.48 -10.28 -31.29
C THR A 335 4.17 -11.59 -30.56
N LYS A 336 4.26 -12.72 -31.28
CA LYS A 336 4.12 -14.07 -30.70
C LYS A 336 5.24 -14.41 -29.70
N GLU A 337 6.44 -13.89 -29.91
CA GLU A 337 7.54 -14.07 -28.96
C GLU A 337 7.33 -13.28 -27.65
N GLU A 338 6.68 -12.10 -27.72
CA GLU A 338 6.25 -11.37 -26.53
C GLU A 338 5.21 -12.21 -25.77
N VAL A 339 4.20 -12.76 -26.44
CA VAL A 339 3.22 -13.65 -25.82
C VAL A 339 3.90 -14.86 -25.14
N GLU A 340 4.83 -15.56 -25.77
CA GLU A 340 5.55 -16.68 -25.14
C GLU A 340 6.46 -16.26 -23.97
N ALA A 341 7.10 -15.08 -24.04
CA ALA A 341 7.85 -14.51 -22.93
C ALA A 341 6.94 -14.02 -21.77
N HIS A 342 5.69 -13.66 -22.06
CA HIS A 342 4.67 -13.23 -21.11
C HIS A 342 3.98 -14.40 -20.37
N HIS A 343 4.27 -15.66 -20.71
CA HIS A 343 3.78 -16.84 -19.96
C HIS A 343 4.76 -17.32 -18.87
N GLU A 344 5.70 -16.47 -18.44
CA GLU A 344 6.43 -16.77 -17.19
C GLU A 344 5.44 -16.82 -16.02
N PRO A 345 5.50 -17.86 -15.16
CA PRO A 345 4.64 -17.92 -13.99
C PRO A 345 4.92 -16.72 -13.08
N MET A 346 3.88 -16.21 -12.41
CA MET A 346 4.03 -15.07 -11.51
C MET A 346 5.05 -15.38 -10.41
N VAL A 347 4.92 -16.55 -9.77
CA VAL A 347 5.89 -17.08 -8.81
C VAL A 347 6.90 -17.97 -9.56
N GLY A 348 8.20 -17.77 -9.31
CA GLY A 348 9.28 -18.49 -9.99
C GLY A 348 9.71 -17.87 -11.33
N GLY A 349 8.87 -17.06 -11.97
CA GLY A 349 9.19 -16.25 -13.15
C GLY A 349 9.31 -14.77 -12.81
N ILE A 350 8.22 -14.01 -13.01
CA ILE A 350 8.17 -12.55 -12.79
C ILE A 350 8.65 -12.18 -11.37
N ILE A 351 8.29 -12.99 -10.37
CA ILE A 351 8.72 -12.89 -8.98
C ILE A 351 9.58 -14.12 -8.65
N SER A 352 10.88 -13.89 -8.49
CA SER A 352 11.86 -14.93 -8.14
C SER A 352 11.60 -15.58 -6.77
N ASN A 353 11.74 -16.91 -6.70
CA ASN A 353 11.67 -17.68 -5.45
C ASN A 353 12.73 -17.20 -4.43
N ASP A 354 13.95 -16.90 -4.88
CA ASP A 354 15.01 -16.38 -4.00
C ASP A 354 14.63 -15.06 -3.35
N ALA A 355 13.93 -14.19 -4.08
CA ALA A 355 13.43 -12.92 -3.55
C ALA A 355 12.37 -13.17 -2.48
N LEU A 356 11.45 -14.13 -2.71
CA LEU A 356 10.46 -14.54 -1.72
C LEU A 356 11.14 -15.09 -0.47
N TRP A 357 12.12 -16.01 -0.60
CA TRP A 357 12.82 -16.63 0.53
C TRP A 357 13.74 -15.67 1.31
N ALA A 358 14.23 -14.62 0.67
CA ALA A 358 15.06 -13.61 1.34
C ALA A 358 14.28 -12.71 2.33
N CYS A 359 12.94 -12.69 2.30
CA CYS A 359 12.13 -11.87 3.20
C CYS A 359 12.21 -12.33 4.67
N THR A 360 12.53 -11.42 5.58
CA THR A 360 12.58 -11.70 7.02
C THR A 360 11.28 -11.39 7.76
N THR A 361 10.20 -11.07 7.01
CA THR A 361 8.88 -10.68 7.52
C THR A 361 8.86 -9.54 8.56
N CYS A 362 9.95 -8.77 8.69
CA CYS A 362 10.12 -7.70 9.69
C CYS A 362 9.24 -6.44 9.49
N ARG A 363 8.49 -6.36 8.39
CA ARG A 363 7.53 -5.28 8.08
C ARG A 363 8.11 -3.86 7.91
N ALA A 364 9.45 -3.68 7.95
CA ALA A 364 10.09 -2.37 7.74
C ALA A 364 9.65 -1.66 6.43
N CYS A 365 9.48 -2.44 5.35
CA CYS A 365 8.99 -1.94 4.06
C CYS A 365 7.57 -1.35 4.12
N MET A 366 6.70 -1.90 4.95
CA MET A 366 5.32 -1.41 5.12
C MET A 366 5.28 -0.17 6.00
N GLU A 367 6.13 -0.10 7.04
CA GLU A 367 6.20 1.05 7.94
C GLU A 367 6.68 2.32 7.23
N ILE A 368 7.64 2.19 6.31
CA ILE A 368 8.17 3.34 5.55
C ILE A 368 7.33 3.71 4.33
N CYS A 369 6.35 2.88 3.95
CA CYS A 369 5.59 3.08 2.72
C CYS A 369 4.70 4.33 2.83
N PRO A 370 4.88 5.36 1.96
CA PRO A 370 4.10 6.59 2.05
C PRO A 370 2.63 6.42 1.63
N VAL A 371 2.30 5.29 0.99
CA VAL A 371 0.99 4.98 0.41
C VAL A 371 0.38 3.70 1.01
N SER A 372 0.88 3.26 2.18
CA SER A 372 0.31 2.16 2.98
C SER A 372 0.22 0.80 2.28
N ILE A 373 1.23 0.41 1.48
CA ILE A 373 1.25 -0.89 0.78
C ILE A 373 1.59 -2.05 1.71
N GLU A 374 0.79 -3.12 1.64
CA GLU A 374 0.91 -4.32 2.45
C GLU A 374 1.80 -5.38 1.78
N HIS A 375 3.12 -5.22 1.87
CA HIS A 375 4.10 -6.07 1.19
C HIS A 375 4.16 -7.50 1.75
N VAL A 376 4.27 -7.64 3.08
CA VAL A 376 4.57 -8.92 3.73
C VAL A 376 3.48 -9.97 3.51
N PRO A 377 2.17 -9.67 3.63
CA PRO A 377 1.13 -10.68 3.42
C PRO A 377 1.23 -11.35 2.05
N LYS A 378 1.46 -10.58 0.97
CA LYS A 378 1.61 -11.13 -0.39
C LYS A 378 2.79 -12.10 -0.49
N ILE A 379 3.92 -11.76 0.15
CA ILE A 379 5.09 -12.63 0.17
C ILE A 379 4.78 -13.93 0.92
N VAL A 380 4.10 -13.86 2.05
CA VAL A 380 3.75 -15.07 2.81
C VAL A 380 2.72 -15.91 2.05
N ASP A 381 1.73 -15.31 1.40
CA ASP A 381 0.75 -16.04 0.59
C ASP A 381 1.43 -16.76 -0.60
N MET A 382 2.39 -16.12 -1.27
CA MET A 382 3.18 -16.76 -2.33
C MET A 382 4.09 -17.87 -1.80
N ARG A 383 4.73 -17.67 -0.64
CA ARG A 383 5.51 -18.73 0.03
C ARG A 383 4.63 -19.91 0.42
N ARG A 384 3.39 -19.66 0.84
CA ARG A 384 2.44 -20.70 1.22
C ARG A 384 2.09 -21.60 0.04
N HIS A 385 1.94 -21.03 -1.16
CA HIS A 385 1.80 -21.82 -2.38
C HIS A 385 3.04 -22.70 -2.61
N LEU A 386 4.24 -22.11 -2.54
CA LEU A 386 5.49 -22.85 -2.71
C LEU A 386 5.61 -24.03 -1.71
N VAL A 387 5.21 -23.83 -0.45
CA VAL A 387 5.33 -24.87 0.59
C VAL A 387 4.23 -25.91 0.53
N MET A 388 2.97 -25.50 0.45
CA MET A 388 1.82 -26.39 0.63
C MET A 388 1.35 -27.05 -0.66
N GLU A 389 1.67 -26.46 -1.81
CA GLU A 389 1.24 -26.98 -3.12
C GLU A 389 2.42 -27.56 -3.91
N GLU A 390 3.54 -26.83 -4.00
CA GLU A 390 4.69 -27.24 -4.82
C GLU A 390 5.74 -28.05 -4.05
N SER A 391 5.70 -28.04 -2.71
CA SER A 391 6.77 -28.58 -1.85
C SER A 391 8.17 -28.03 -2.20
N ASP A 392 8.24 -26.79 -2.69
CA ASP A 392 9.47 -26.08 -3.05
C ASP A 392 9.86 -25.09 -1.94
N PHE A 393 10.91 -25.41 -1.19
CA PHE A 393 11.48 -24.54 -0.17
C PHE A 393 12.94 -24.89 0.10
N PRO A 394 13.74 -23.96 0.67
CA PRO A 394 15.14 -24.22 0.98
C PRO A 394 15.32 -25.46 1.86
N SER A 395 16.33 -26.28 1.57
CA SER A 395 16.59 -27.55 2.25
C SER A 395 16.71 -27.45 3.78
N GLU A 396 17.18 -26.30 4.28
CA GLU A 396 17.34 -25.99 5.69
C GLU A 396 15.99 -25.95 6.42
N VAL A 397 14.91 -25.59 5.72
CA VAL A 397 13.54 -25.53 6.25
C VAL A 397 12.98 -26.91 6.56
N THR A 398 13.39 -27.95 5.85
CA THR A 398 12.94 -29.33 6.10
C THR A 398 13.22 -29.76 7.53
N SER A 399 14.44 -29.48 8.01
CA SER A 399 14.82 -29.81 9.39
C SER A 399 13.98 -29.05 10.41
N LEU A 400 13.67 -27.79 10.12
CA LEU A 400 12.82 -26.94 10.96
C LEU A 400 11.40 -27.50 11.08
N PHE A 401 10.75 -27.87 9.97
CA PHE A 401 9.40 -28.44 9.99
C PHE A 401 9.36 -29.75 10.75
N ASN A 402 10.26 -30.67 10.45
CA ASN A 402 10.34 -31.95 11.14
C ASN A 402 10.55 -31.80 12.65
N ASN A 403 11.37 -30.83 13.08
CA ASN A 403 11.62 -30.57 14.49
C ASN A 403 10.39 -29.97 15.17
N ILE A 404 9.70 -29.01 14.54
CA ILE A 404 8.47 -28.42 15.11
C ILE A 404 7.40 -29.50 15.25
N GLU A 405 7.23 -30.34 14.23
CA GLU A 405 6.22 -31.41 14.26
C GLU A 405 6.54 -32.49 15.30
N ARG A 406 7.79 -32.97 15.35
CA ARG A 406 8.16 -34.10 16.23
C ARG A 406 8.49 -33.70 17.67
N ASN A 407 9.08 -32.53 17.85
CA ASN A 407 9.61 -32.08 19.15
C ASN A 407 8.88 -30.85 19.70
N ALA A 408 7.85 -30.35 19.02
CA ALA A 408 7.15 -29.12 19.37
C ALA A 408 8.06 -27.88 19.48
N ASN A 409 9.24 -27.90 18.82
CA ASN A 409 10.17 -26.78 18.80
C ASN A 409 11.11 -26.79 17.58
N PRO A 410 11.68 -25.64 17.17
CA PRO A 410 12.59 -25.56 16.02
C PRO A 410 13.90 -26.35 16.13
N TRP A 411 14.30 -26.77 17.34
CA TRP A 411 15.55 -27.47 17.59
C TRP A 411 15.32 -28.97 17.69
N GLU A 412 16.37 -29.74 17.46
CA GLU A 412 16.36 -31.20 17.62
C GLU A 412 16.57 -31.58 19.10
N ILE A 413 15.76 -31.01 19.99
CA ILE A 413 15.82 -31.22 21.44
C ILE A 413 14.43 -31.68 21.91
N SER A 414 14.38 -32.75 22.71
CA SER A 414 13.11 -33.26 23.26
C SER A 414 12.36 -32.19 24.06
N ASN A 415 11.03 -32.13 23.89
CA ASN A 415 10.18 -31.18 24.60
C ASN A 415 10.19 -31.40 26.12
N ASP A 416 10.50 -32.61 26.59
CA ASP A 416 10.61 -32.92 28.03
C ASP A 416 11.66 -32.05 28.74
N LYS A 417 12.66 -31.57 27.98
CA LYS A 417 13.75 -30.72 28.49
C LYS A 417 13.39 -29.24 28.58
N ARG A 418 12.16 -28.86 28.20
CA ARG A 418 11.77 -27.44 28.06
C ARG A 418 11.90 -26.63 29.35
N ALA A 419 11.75 -27.25 30.50
CA ALA A 419 11.88 -26.58 31.81
C ALA A 419 13.29 -26.62 32.41
N GLU A 420 14.28 -27.28 31.78
CA GLU A 420 15.63 -27.47 32.36
C GLU A 420 16.33 -26.15 32.70
N TRP A 421 16.07 -25.08 31.94
CA TRP A 421 16.65 -23.75 32.19
C TRP A 421 16.26 -23.16 33.56
N ALA A 422 15.13 -23.61 34.14
CA ALA A 422 14.58 -23.10 35.39
C ALA A 422 14.81 -24.02 36.60
N ALA A 423 15.51 -25.16 36.43
CA ALA A 423 15.64 -26.20 37.45
C ALA A 423 16.13 -25.66 38.81
N ASP A 424 17.10 -24.75 38.80
CA ASP A 424 17.70 -24.18 40.03
C ASP A 424 16.92 -22.98 40.60
N LEU A 425 15.82 -22.57 39.96
CA LEU A 425 15.06 -21.37 40.34
C LEU A 425 13.80 -21.68 41.15
N GLY A 426 13.37 -22.94 41.20
CA GLY A 426 12.13 -23.33 41.89
C GLY A 426 10.87 -22.73 41.27
N VAL A 427 10.86 -22.55 39.94
CA VAL A 427 9.68 -22.06 39.20
C VAL A 427 8.66 -23.19 39.07
N PRO A 428 7.42 -23.03 39.56
CA PRO A 428 6.42 -24.09 39.50
C PRO A 428 5.87 -24.30 38.09
N LEU A 429 5.47 -25.52 37.78
CA LEU A 429 4.70 -25.84 36.59
C LEU A 429 3.21 -25.47 36.80
N MET A 430 2.48 -25.21 35.72
CA MET A 430 1.03 -24.99 35.76
C MET A 430 0.28 -26.18 36.33
N SER A 431 0.76 -27.41 36.11
CA SER A 431 0.22 -28.63 36.70
C SER A 431 0.43 -28.72 38.21
N GLU A 432 1.47 -28.08 38.74
CA GLU A 432 1.77 -28.01 40.17
C GLU A 432 1.09 -26.83 40.87
N ASN A 433 0.90 -25.72 40.14
CA ASN A 433 0.20 -24.52 40.60
C ASN A 433 -0.87 -24.07 39.60
N PRO A 434 -2.02 -24.80 39.52
CA PRO A 434 -3.11 -24.46 38.61
C PRO A 434 -3.77 -23.10 38.91
N ASP A 435 -3.53 -22.56 40.10
CA ASP A 435 -4.08 -21.30 40.59
C ASP A 435 -3.14 -20.10 40.37
N ALA A 436 -2.03 -20.27 39.62
CA ALA A 436 -1.14 -19.17 39.24
C ALA A 436 -1.91 -17.99 38.61
N ASP A 437 -1.57 -16.77 39.01
CA ASP A 437 -2.18 -15.55 38.47
C ASP A 437 -1.58 -15.16 37.11
N VAL A 438 -0.34 -15.59 36.88
CA VAL A 438 0.44 -15.31 35.67
C VAL A 438 0.99 -16.60 35.08
N LEU A 439 0.72 -16.85 33.80
CA LEU A 439 1.45 -17.83 33.01
C LEU A 439 2.63 -17.12 32.32
N TYR A 440 3.84 -17.54 32.64
CA TYR A 440 5.01 -17.13 31.86
C TYR A 440 5.20 -18.09 30.67
N TRP A 441 4.76 -17.64 29.49
CA TRP A 441 5.04 -18.30 28.22
C TRP A 441 6.50 -18.09 27.84
N VAL A 442 7.30 -19.13 27.98
CA VAL A 442 8.76 -19.06 27.82
C VAL A 442 9.12 -19.02 26.34
N GLY A 443 8.41 -19.84 25.54
CA GLY A 443 8.63 -19.99 24.12
C GLY A 443 9.93 -20.74 23.80
N CYS A 444 10.06 -21.20 22.57
CA CYS A 444 11.12 -22.12 22.19
C CYS A 444 12.53 -21.52 22.34
N MET A 445 12.72 -20.22 22.02
CA MET A 445 14.02 -19.55 22.24
C MET A 445 14.37 -19.47 23.73
N GLY A 446 13.43 -19.08 24.59
CA GLY A 446 13.68 -18.97 26.03
C GLY A 446 14.03 -20.32 26.66
N SER A 447 13.45 -21.40 26.13
CA SER A 447 13.64 -22.75 26.67
C SER A 447 14.89 -23.46 26.16
N PHE A 448 15.26 -23.28 24.89
CA PHE A 448 16.31 -24.09 24.25
C PHE A 448 17.54 -23.32 23.76
N ASP A 449 17.41 -22.04 23.43
CA ASP A 449 18.56 -21.24 22.99
C ASP A 449 19.34 -20.67 24.19
N ARG A 450 20.62 -21.05 24.32
CA ARG A 450 21.46 -20.67 25.48
C ARG A 450 21.57 -19.16 25.70
N ARG A 451 21.49 -18.36 24.65
CA ARG A 451 21.54 -16.90 24.77
C ARG A 451 20.22 -16.38 25.34
N ASN A 452 19.09 -16.87 24.86
CA ASN A 452 17.76 -16.44 25.29
C ASN A 452 17.32 -17.06 26.64
N GLN A 453 17.86 -18.22 27.04
CA GLN A 453 17.69 -18.75 28.40
C GLN A 453 18.12 -17.75 29.49
N LYS A 454 19.13 -16.91 29.21
CA LYS A 454 19.55 -15.84 30.13
C LYS A 454 18.44 -14.80 30.33
N VAL A 455 17.70 -14.49 29.27
CA VAL A 455 16.55 -13.57 29.32
C VAL A 455 15.41 -14.22 30.11
N ALA A 456 15.09 -15.49 29.83
CA ALA A 456 14.05 -16.22 30.54
C ALA A 456 14.34 -16.33 32.05
N THR A 457 15.58 -16.67 32.39
CA THR A 457 16.09 -16.69 33.76
C THR A 457 15.96 -15.34 34.45
N ALA A 458 16.31 -14.24 33.76
CA ALA A 458 16.20 -12.90 34.33
C ALA A 458 14.75 -12.51 34.61
N VAL A 459 13.82 -12.81 33.69
CA VAL A 459 12.39 -12.57 33.89
C VAL A 459 11.86 -13.35 35.08
N ALA A 460 12.15 -14.65 35.15
CA ALA A 460 11.73 -15.49 36.28
C ALA A 460 12.27 -14.97 37.62
N LYS A 461 13.55 -14.59 37.70
CA LYS A 461 14.14 -14.00 38.91
C LYS A 461 13.45 -12.71 39.34
N VAL A 462 13.06 -11.86 38.40
CA VAL A 462 12.32 -10.62 38.69
C VAL A 462 10.94 -10.94 39.24
N LEU A 463 10.21 -11.89 38.63
CA LEU A 463 8.88 -12.30 39.10
C LEU A 463 8.93 -12.92 40.50
N LEU A 464 9.91 -13.79 40.75
CA LEU A 464 10.15 -14.39 42.07
C LEU A 464 10.48 -13.31 43.11
N ALA A 465 11.39 -12.39 42.80
CA ALA A 465 11.76 -11.29 43.71
C ALA A 465 10.59 -10.33 43.99
N ALA A 466 9.68 -10.16 43.03
CA ALA A 466 8.46 -9.37 43.17
C ALA A 466 7.32 -10.11 43.90
N GLY A 467 7.49 -11.39 44.24
CA GLY A 467 6.45 -12.21 44.88
C GLY A 467 5.24 -12.47 43.98
N VAL A 468 5.42 -12.43 42.65
CA VAL A 468 4.34 -12.74 41.71
C VAL A 468 4.06 -14.24 41.78
N ASN A 469 2.78 -14.60 41.91
CA ASN A 469 2.34 -15.98 41.81
C ASN A 469 2.24 -16.37 40.32
N PHE A 470 3.36 -16.85 39.77
CA PHE A 470 3.45 -17.28 38.37
C PHE A 470 3.87 -18.74 38.24
N ALA A 471 3.54 -19.34 37.10
CA ALA A 471 3.98 -20.67 36.72
C ALA A 471 4.34 -20.72 35.22
N ILE A 472 5.00 -21.80 34.80
CA ILE A 472 5.32 -22.10 33.39
C ILE A 472 4.60 -23.40 32.96
N LEU A 473 4.37 -23.58 31.67
CA LEU A 473 3.79 -24.83 31.15
C LEU A 473 4.80 -25.99 31.13
N GLY A 474 6.10 -25.70 31.07
CA GLY A 474 7.13 -26.74 30.97
C GLY A 474 6.90 -27.64 29.74
N PRO A 475 6.99 -28.98 29.86
CA PRO A 475 6.76 -29.90 28.75
C PRO A 475 5.39 -29.83 28.07
N GLU A 476 4.39 -29.18 28.67
CA GLU A 476 3.07 -28.97 28.06
C GLU A 476 3.06 -27.78 27.07
N GLU A 477 4.08 -26.91 27.11
CA GLU A 477 4.22 -25.82 26.14
C GLU A 477 4.72 -26.35 24.79
N SER A 478 4.07 -25.95 23.72
CA SER A 478 4.52 -26.20 22.34
C SER A 478 4.96 -24.92 21.65
N CYS A 479 5.63 -25.04 20.51
CA CYS A 479 5.92 -23.87 19.66
C CYS A 479 4.61 -23.15 19.30
N THR A 480 4.64 -21.83 19.17
CA THR A 480 3.47 -21.07 18.69
C THR A 480 3.17 -21.32 17.19
N GLY A 481 4.01 -22.09 16.50
CA GLY A 481 3.89 -22.40 15.08
C GLY A 481 4.22 -21.24 14.12
N ASP A 482 4.41 -20.01 14.62
CA ASP A 482 4.62 -18.83 13.75
C ASP A 482 5.83 -18.99 12.78
N PRO A 483 6.99 -19.62 13.12
CA PRO A 483 8.05 -19.82 12.13
C PRO A 483 7.56 -20.66 10.94
N ALA A 484 6.75 -21.69 11.20
CA ALA A 484 6.12 -22.49 10.15
C ALA A 484 5.16 -21.63 9.32
N ARG A 485 4.31 -20.83 9.98
CA ARG A 485 3.36 -19.92 9.34
C ARG A 485 4.01 -18.91 8.39
N ARG A 486 5.07 -18.21 8.83
CA ARG A 486 5.77 -17.19 8.02
C ARG A 486 6.57 -17.76 6.86
N ILE A 487 6.93 -19.04 6.96
CA ILE A 487 7.58 -19.78 5.89
C ILE A 487 6.54 -20.29 4.88
N GLY A 488 5.27 -20.42 5.28
CA GLY A 488 4.18 -20.83 4.41
C GLY A 488 3.57 -22.18 4.76
N ASN A 489 3.95 -22.81 5.87
CA ASN A 489 3.30 -24.05 6.32
C ASN A 489 2.16 -23.72 7.29
N GLU A 490 1.00 -23.39 6.73
CA GLU A 490 -0.18 -23.01 7.51
C GLU A 490 -0.75 -24.21 8.29
N TYR A 491 -0.71 -25.41 7.71
CA TYR A 491 -1.20 -26.63 8.36
C TYR A 491 -0.44 -26.91 9.67
N LEU A 492 0.89 -26.91 9.62
CA LEU A 492 1.72 -27.10 10.81
C LEU A 492 1.49 -25.99 11.85
N TRP A 493 1.27 -24.75 11.41
CA TRP A 493 0.90 -23.67 12.34
C TRP A 493 -0.45 -23.94 13.02
N GLN A 494 -1.49 -24.32 12.28
CA GLN A 494 -2.81 -24.58 12.86
C GLN A 494 -2.78 -25.75 13.84
N MET A 495 -2.05 -26.83 13.53
CA MET A 495 -1.85 -27.93 14.49
C MET A 495 -1.22 -27.45 15.79
N MET A 496 -0.13 -26.68 15.71
CA MET A 496 0.54 -26.14 16.90
C MET A 496 -0.36 -25.15 17.66
N ALA A 497 -1.08 -24.29 16.95
CA ALA A 497 -2.00 -23.32 17.55
C ALA A 497 -3.14 -24.03 18.29
N GLN A 498 -3.77 -25.01 17.67
CA GLN A 498 -4.86 -25.79 18.27
C GLN A 498 -4.39 -26.54 19.52
N GLN A 499 -3.23 -27.20 19.46
CA GLN A 499 -2.65 -27.88 20.63
C GLN A 499 -2.41 -26.90 21.79
N ASN A 500 -1.89 -25.71 21.51
CA ASN A 500 -1.65 -24.70 22.53
C ASN A 500 -2.96 -24.15 23.11
N ILE A 501 -3.98 -23.94 22.27
CA ILE A 501 -5.32 -23.50 22.70
C ILE A 501 -5.92 -24.53 23.66
N GLU A 502 -5.85 -25.82 23.34
CA GLU A 502 -6.37 -26.90 24.20
C GLU A 502 -5.68 -26.95 25.57
N VAL A 503 -4.35 -26.80 25.60
CA VAL A 503 -3.60 -26.74 26.86
C VAL A 503 -4.00 -25.51 27.67
N LEU A 504 -4.09 -24.34 27.04
CA LEU A 504 -4.48 -23.09 27.70
C LEU A 504 -5.92 -23.16 28.25
N ASP A 505 -6.86 -23.69 27.46
CA ASP A 505 -8.25 -23.90 27.87
C ASP A 505 -8.34 -24.91 29.02
N GLY A 506 -7.50 -25.96 29.03
CA GLY A 506 -7.38 -26.92 30.13
C GLY A 506 -6.99 -26.29 31.47
N TYR A 507 -6.22 -25.19 31.44
CA TYR A 507 -5.89 -24.37 32.61
C TYR A 507 -6.80 -23.14 32.78
N GLY A 508 -7.93 -23.06 32.06
CA GLY A 508 -8.90 -21.98 32.22
C GLY A 508 -8.41 -20.61 31.72
N PHE A 509 -7.49 -20.57 30.75
CA PHE A 509 -7.11 -19.37 30.01
C PHE A 509 -8.06 -19.09 28.82
N ASN A 510 -9.32 -19.53 28.91
CA ASN A 510 -10.37 -19.53 27.87
C ASN A 510 -10.24 -18.35 26.89
N THR A 511 -9.74 -18.64 25.69
CA THR A 511 -9.50 -17.65 24.62
C THR A 511 -10.75 -17.38 23.77
N SER A 512 -11.67 -18.34 23.72
CA SER A 512 -12.87 -18.33 22.85
C SER A 512 -14.00 -17.39 23.31
N ALA A 513 -13.94 -16.82 24.51
CA ALA A 513 -14.94 -15.86 25.01
C ALA A 513 -14.67 -14.40 24.60
N ASN A 514 -13.46 -14.06 24.16
CA ASN A 514 -13.03 -12.67 23.99
C ASN A 514 -12.89 -12.17 22.54
N HIS A 515 -13.12 -13.01 21.52
CA HIS A 515 -12.96 -12.64 20.10
C HIS A 515 -14.25 -12.41 19.30
N ASN A 516 -15.45 -12.51 19.89
CA ASN A 516 -16.70 -12.16 19.20
C ASN A 516 -16.95 -10.65 19.19
N GLY A 517 -16.10 -9.93 18.45
CA GLY A 517 -16.31 -8.58 17.95
C GLY A 517 -17.03 -8.55 16.60
N SER A 518 -18.00 -9.44 16.35
CA SER A 518 -18.98 -9.28 15.27
C SER A 518 -20.17 -10.21 15.52
N GLY A 519 -21.35 -9.62 15.73
CA GLY A 519 -22.49 -10.30 16.30
C GLY A 519 -23.06 -11.42 15.43
N HIS A 520 -23.33 -12.56 16.06
CA HIS A 520 -24.40 -13.49 15.71
C HIS A 520 -25.12 -13.91 17.00
N ASN A 521 -26.43 -13.61 17.07
CA ASN A 521 -27.31 -14.05 18.14
C ASN A 521 -27.64 -15.54 17.96
N GLY A 522 -27.43 -16.37 18.98
CA GLY A 522 -27.92 -17.75 18.95
C GLY A 522 -27.46 -18.64 20.10
N HIS A 523 -28.17 -18.54 21.23
CA HIS A 523 -28.34 -19.54 22.30
C HIS A 523 -27.22 -20.56 22.62
N SER A 524 -26.46 -20.30 23.69
CA SER A 524 -25.80 -21.36 24.46
C SER A 524 -26.48 -21.52 25.83
N HIS A 525 -26.94 -22.74 26.09
CA HIS A 525 -27.50 -23.20 27.37
C HIS A 525 -26.49 -23.04 28.51
N GLY A 526 -27.02 -22.74 29.70
CA GLY A 526 -26.25 -22.40 30.89
C GLY A 526 -25.26 -23.48 31.33
N SER A 527 -24.01 -23.06 31.49
CA SER A 527 -23.10 -23.60 32.50
C SER A 527 -22.77 -22.47 33.47
N THR A 528 -22.77 -22.80 34.76
CA THR A 528 -22.52 -21.92 35.89
C THR A 528 -21.23 -21.11 35.72
N SER A 529 -21.36 -19.78 35.72
CA SER A 529 -20.26 -18.82 35.68
C SER A 529 -19.45 -18.89 36.98
N VAL A 530 -18.37 -19.65 36.98
CA VAL A 530 -17.24 -19.38 37.88
C VAL A 530 -16.67 -18.04 37.44
N ALA A 531 -16.62 -17.05 38.32
CA ALA A 531 -16.01 -15.76 38.01
C ALA A 531 -14.59 -16.00 37.48
N ALA A 532 -14.35 -15.68 36.21
CA ALA A 532 -13.06 -15.91 35.57
C ALA A 532 -12.00 -15.13 36.33
N LYS A 533 -11.12 -15.84 37.05
CA LYS A 533 -9.92 -15.28 37.66
C LYS A 533 -9.14 -14.60 36.54
N HIS A 534 -8.76 -13.33 36.69
CA HIS A 534 -8.06 -12.59 35.65
C HIS A 534 -6.65 -13.15 35.49
N ARG A 535 -6.49 -14.17 34.64
CA ARG A 535 -5.22 -14.85 34.37
C ARG A 535 -4.48 -14.11 33.26
N THR A 536 -3.20 -13.81 33.47
CA THR A 536 -2.38 -13.04 32.51
C THR A 536 -1.31 -13.92 31.90
N ILE A 537 -1.17 -13.92 30.57
CA ILE A 537 -0.04 -14.54 29.88
C ILE A 537 1.01 -13.46 29.62
N ILE A 538 2.24 -13.71 30.04
CA ILE A 538 3.40 -12.85 29.70
C ILE A 538 4.41 -13.65 28.91
N THR A 539 5.19 -12.98 28.07
CA THR A 539 6.32 -13.61 27.39
C THR A 539 7.45 -12.61 27.15
N ALA A 540 8.69 -13.10 27.13
CA ALA A 540 9.86 -12.32 26.75
C ALA A 540 10.18 -12.44 25.26
N CYS A 541 9.45 -13.30 24.53
CA CYS A 541 9.64 -13.54 23.11
C CYS A 541 8.68 -12.64 22.31
N PRO A 542 9.18 -11.62 21.57
CA PRO A 542 8.30 -10.72 20.79
C PRO A 542 7.48 -11.45 19.72
N HIS A 543 8.04 -12.54 19.20
CA HIS A 543 7.40 -13.40 18.22
C HIS A 543 6.24 -14.18 18.84
N CYS A 544 6.44 -14.87 19.97
CA CYS A 544 5.35 -15.52 20.69
C CYS A 544 4.30 -14.51 21.18
N PHE A 545 4.72 -13.32 21.62
CA PHE A 545 3.81 -12.26 22.04
C PHE A 545 2.87 -11.85 20.90
N ASN A 546 3.43 -11.66 19.70
CA ASN A 546 2.63 -11.32 18.54
C ASN A 546 1.68 -12.45 18.13
N THR A 547 2.14 -13.71 18.14
CA THR A 547 1.25 -14.85 17.82
C THR A 547 0.13 -14.94 18.85
N ILE A 548 0.45 -15.18 20.12
CA ILE A 548 -0.55 -15.41 21.18
C ILE A 548 -1.53 -14.25 21.34
N GLY A 549 -1.07 -13.01 21.15
CA GLY A 549 -1.90 -11.83 21.32
C GLY A 549 -2.77 -11.47 20.11
N ASN A 550 -2.41 -11.91 18.90
CA ASN A 550 -3.02 -11.41 17.66
C ASN A 550 -3.44 -12.48 16.64
N GLU A 551 -2.99 -13.71 16.79
CA GLU A 551 -3.20 -14.85 15.88
C GLU A 551 -3.71 -16.06 16.64
#